data_AF-A0A963CF61-F1
#
_entry.id   AF-A0A963CF61-F1
#
_cell.length_a   1.000
_cell.length_b   1.000
_cell.length_c   1.000
_cell.angle_alpha   90.00
_cell.angle_beta   90.00
_cell.angle_gamma   90.00
#
_symmetry.space_group_name_H-M   'P 1'
#
loop_
_entity.id
_entity.type
_entity.pdbx_description
1 polymer ?
#
loop_
_entity_poly.entity_id
_entity_poly.type
_entity_poly.pdbx_seq_one_letter_code
_entity_poly.pdbx_strand_id
1 'polypeptide(L)'
;MLNPPACDCGLPAWAMIAAAITKERILLPMSDRIPDYQTLMRPLLELHADGMEHINRNLVNRLAEQFNLTEEDRRQLLPSGRAKTFENRVAWAKTYVVKAGLLMSPRRAVSVITPAGLRLLEDHSGPINLRVLSKFDGFVAFRDRTGKEEESQTESEVETDDEETPEETFENAYSRIRSSVEQEIIRKILGNPPDFLERVIVDLIVRMGYGGNRKDAGEAIGRSGDEGIDGIIKEDPLGLDVIYLQAKRYEGTIGRPDIQRFAGALQGQRAKKGIFITTSSFSREAKDFAARIDSKIILIDGSMLARLMFDHGVGVSVSTVYEVKRVDTDYFEDA
;
A
#
# COMPACT_ATOMS: atom_id res chain seq x y z
N MET A 1 5.39 -77.57 -12.18
CA MET A 1 5.01 -76.14 -12.07
C MET A 1 6.16 -75.42 -11.40
N LEU A 2 7.00 -74.75 -12.20
CA LEU A 2 8.16 -73.98 -11.74
C LEU A 2 7.85 -72.50 -12.01
N ASN A 3 7.83 -71.70 -10.94
CA ASN A 3 7.67 -70.23 -11.01
C ASN A 3 8.95 -69.57 -11.53
N PRO A 4 8.87 -68.50 -12.34
CA PRO A 4 10.02 -67.66 -12.68
C PRO A 4 10.36 -66.66 -11.55
N PRO A 5 11.59 -66.12 -11.51
CA PRO A 5 12.05 -65.25 -10.43
C PRO A 5 11.49 -63.83 -10.54
N ALA A 6 11.23 -63.23 -9.37
CA ALA A 6 10.82 -61.85 -9.22
C ALA A 6 11.94 -60.89 -9.66
N CYS A 7 11.58 -59.91 -10.49
CA CYS A 7 12.48 -58.84 -10.93
C CYS A 7 12.50 -57.76 -9.85
N ASP A 8 13.66 -57.59 -9.22
CA ASP A 8 13.96 -56.53 -8.27
C ASP A 8 14.11 -55.19 -9.04
N CYS A 9 13.07 -54.38 -9.04
CA CYS A 9 13.09 -53.02 -9.60
C CYS A 9 13.25 -52.02 -8.46
N GLY A 10 14.49 -51.77 -8.05
CA GLY A 10 14.84 -50.64 -7.21
C GLY A 10 14.40 -49.32 -7.86
N LEU A 11 13.71 -48.48 -7.10
CA LEU A 11 13.33 -47.13 -7.51
C LEU A 11 14.59 -46.33 -7.91
N PRO A 12 14.58 -45.59 -9.03
CA PRO A 12 15.74 -44.84 -9.47
C PRO A 12 16.01 -43.65 -8.54
N ALA A 13 17.29 -43.33 -8.32
CA ALA A 13 17.78 -42.29 -7.40
C ALA A 13 17.16 -40.88 -7.60
N TRP A 14 16.57 -40.59 -8.77
CA TRP A 14 15.84 -39.34 -9.00
C TRP A 14 14.50 -39.28 -8.26
N ALA A 15 13.86 -40.42 -7.94
CA ALA A 15 12.60 -40.48 -7.20
C ALA A 15 12.76 -40.15 -5.70
N MET A 16 13.97 -40.32 -5.15
CA MET A 16 14.31 -39.92 -3.78
C MET A 16 14.60 -38.42 -3.65
N ILE A 17 15.01 -37.75 -4.74
CA ILE A 17 15.23 -36.29 -4.78
C ILE A 17 13.89 -35.55 -4.93
N ALA A 18 12.93 -36.12 -5.65
CA ALA A 18 11.59 -35.56 -5.81
C ALA A 18 10.74 -35.56 -4.52
N ALA A 19 11.06 -36.42 -3.54
CA ALA A 19 10.37 -36.52 -2.26
C ALA A 19 10.98 -35.63 -1.14
N ALA A 20 12.15 -35.02 -1.37
CA ALA A 20 12.84 -34.18 -0.39
C ALA A 20 12.51 -32.67 -0.51
N ILE A 21 11.73 -32.26 -1.52
CA ILE A 21 11.38 -30.84 -1.74
C ILE A 21 9.97 -30.50 -1.21
N THR A 22 9.24 -31.45 -0.62
CA THR A 22 7.83 -31.26 -0.23
C THR A 22 7.56 -31.13 1.26
N LYS A 23 8.50 -30.66 2.09
CA LYS A 23 8.19 -30.39 3.51
C LYS A 23 9.16 -29.44 4.22
N GLU A 24 9.12 -28.16 3.89
CA GLU A 24 9.50 -27.11 4.84
C GLU A 24 8.74 -25.82 4.54
N ARG A 25 7.50 -25.78 5.06
CA ARG A 25 6.68 -24.56 5.12
C ARG A 25 7.19 -23.72 6.28
N ILE A 26 8.26 -22.98 6.05
CA ILE A 26 8.63 -21.83 6.86
C ILE A 26 7.75 -20.68 6.38
N LEU A 27 6.89 -20.17 7.26
CA LEU A 27 6.15 -18.92 7.05
C LEU A 27 7.18 -17.78 7.05
N LEU A 28 7.71 -17.44 5.88
CA LEU A 28 8.48 -16.22 5.67
C LEU A 28 7.54 -15.00 5.68
N PRO A 29 7.98 -13.85 6.20
CA PRO A 29 7.20 -12.62 6.25
C PRO A 29 6.76 -12.19 4.84
N MET A 30 5.59 -11.55 4.75
CA MET A 30 4.92 -11.17 3.49
C MET A 30 5.71 -10.22 2.56
N SER A 31 6.93 -9.81 2.94
CA SER A 31 7.84 -8.99 2.14
C SER A 31 8.60 -9.80 1.07
N ASP A 32 8.84 -11.10 1.31
CA ASP A 32 9.79 -11.91 0.50
C ASP A 32 9.15 -12.62 -0.70
N ARG A 33 7.86 -12.42 -0.95
CA ARG A 33 7.10 -13.21 -1.94
C ARG A 33 7.06 -12.62 -3.33
N ILE A 34 7.07 -11.29 -3.45
CA ILE A 34 7.12 -10.58 -4.72
C ILE A 34 8.59 -10.20 -4.95
N PRO A 35 9.23 -10.65 -6.05
CA PRO A 35 10.62 -10.31 -6.30
C PRO A 35 10.81 -8.80 -6.44
N ASP A 36 11.95 -8.29 -5.99
CA ASP A 36 12.37 -6.91 -6.23
C ASP A 36 12.69 -6.69 -7.72
N TYR A 37 12.86 -5.42 -8.11
CA TYR A 37 13.10 -5.08 -9.51
C TYR A 37 14.47 -5.54 -10.04
N GLN A 38 15.49 -5.70 -9.19
CA GLN A 38 16.81 -6.22 -9.56
C GLN A 38 16.73 -7.73 -9.84
N THR A 39 16.08 -8.49 -8.97
CA THR A 39 15.81 -9.94 -9.15
C THR A 39 15.08 -10.22 -10.46
N LEU A 40 14.22 -9.30 -10.91
CA LEU A 40 13.47 -9.41 -12.17
C LEU A 40 14.30 -9.12 -13.43
N MET A 41 15.45 -8.42 -13.34
CA MET A 41 16.17 -7.94 -14.53
C MET A 41 16.67 -9.09 -15.42
N ARG A 42 17.24 -10.14 -14.83
CA ARG A 42 17.76 -11.27 -15.60
C ARG A 42 16.66 -12.10 -16.24
N PRO A 43 15.65 -12.61 -15.51
CA PRO A 43 14.53 -13.33 -16.11
C PRO A 43 13.84 -12.52 -17.20
N LEU A 44 13.68 -11.20 -17.00
CA LEU A 44 13.14 -10.31 -18.02
C LEU A 44 14.00 -10.30 -19.30
N LEU A 45 15.32 -10.22 -19.18
CA LEU A 45 16.22 -10.25 -20.32
C LEU A 45 16.23 -11.62 -21.02
N GLU A 46 16.20 -12.71 -20.25
CA GLU A 46 16.12 -14.09 -20.75
C GLU A 46 14.84 -14.35 -21.57
N LEU A 47 13.71 -13.76 -21.17
CA LEU A 47 12.46 -13.84 -21.95
C LEU A 47 12.58 -13.20 -23.34
N HIS A 48 13.56 -12.32 -23.57
CA HIS A 48 13.84 -11.71 -24.88
C HIS A 48 14.99 -12.41 -25.63
N ALA A 49 15.54 -13.51 -25.11
CA ALA A 49 16.67 -14.22 -25.74
C ALA A 49 16.35 -14.81 -27.12
N ASP A 50 15.06 -14.92 -27.47
CA ASP A 50 14.59 -15.34 -28.80
C ASP A 50 14.81 -14.28 -29.90
N GLY A 51 15.23 -13.06 -29.54
CA GLY A 51 15.47 -11.96 -30.48
C GLY A 51 14.18 -11.32 -31.03
N MET A 52 13.01 -11.71 -30.54
CA MET A 52 11.72 -11.23 -31.05
C MET A 52 11.19 -10.03 -30.26
N GLU A 53 10.20 -9.34 -30.83
CA GLU A 53 9.43 -8.32 -30.12
C GLU A 53 8.52 -8.94 -29.07
N HIS A 54 8.60 -8.46 -27.84
CA HIS A 54 7.74 -8.87 -26.73
C HIS A 54 6.88 -7.73 -26.23
N ILE A 55 5.60 -8.06 -25.96
CA ILE A 55 4.63 -7.12 -25.39
C ILE A 55 4.74 -7.17 -23.86
N ASN A 56 4.83 -6.00 -23.23
CA ASN A 56 4.97 -5.83 -21.77
C ASN A 56 3.95 -6.66 -20.97
N ARG A 57 2.67 -6.66 -21.37
CA ARG A 57 1.63 -7.42 -20.67
C ARG A 57 1.92 -8.93 -20.64
N ASN A 58 2.46 -9.47 -21.74
CA ASN A 58 2.81 -10.89 -21.81
C ASN A 58 4.05 -11.19 -20.95
N LEU A 59 5.02 -10.28 -20.93
CA LEU A 59 6.21 -10.40 -20.08
C LEU A 59 5.85 -10.42 -18.60
N VAL A 60 4.98 -9.50 -18.15
CA VAL A 60 4.47 -9.49 -16.77
C VAL A 60 3.82 -10.83 -16.41
N ASN A 61 2.93 -11.35 -17.26
CA ASN A 61 2.26 -12.61 -16.99
C ASN A 61 3.24 -13.79 -16.90
N ARG A 62 4.20 -13.87 -17.84
CA ARG A 62 5.23 -14.92 -17.86
C ARG A 62 6.15 -14.86 -16.65
N LEU A 63 6.59 -13.66 -16.26
CA LEU A 63 7.40 -13.49 -15.05
C LEU A 63 6.60 -13.89 -13.80
N ALA A 64 5.32 -13.50 -13.71
CA ALA A 64 4.49 -13.89 -12.58
C ALA A 64 4.27 -15.42 -12.50
N GLU A 65 4.24 -16.12 -13.64
CA GLU A 65 4.22 -17.59 -13.69
C GLU A 65 5.56 -18.19 -13.26
N GLN A 66 6.68 -17.67 -13.77
CA GLN A 66 8.03 -18.13 -13.44
C GLN A 66 8.33 -18.02 -11.94
N PHE A 67 7.87 -16.96 -11.29
CA PHE A 67 8.02 -16.72 -9.85
C PHE A 67 6.90 -17.34 -9.00
N ASN A 68 5.96 -18.10 -9.60
CA ASN A 68 4.84 -18.75 -8.92
C ASN A 68 3.99 -17.79 -8.07
N LEU A 69 3.76 -16.57 -8.57
CA LEU A 69 2.97 -15.56 -7.86
C LEU A 69 1.51 -15.95 -7.81
N THR A 70 0.93 -15.88 -6.61
CA THR A 70 -0.50 -16.12 -6.40
C THR A 70 -1.34 -14.96 -6.92
N GLU A 71 -2.64 -15.19 -7.05
CA GLU A 71 -3.58 -14.12 -7.42
C GLU A 71 -3.62 -12.99 -6.37
N GLU A 72 -3.33 -13.30 -5.11
CA GLU A 72 -3.19 -12.30 -4.05
C GLU A 72 -1.94 -11.42 -4.25
N ASP A 73 -0.80 -12.05 -4.52
CA ASP A 73 0.47 -11.34 -4.79
C ASP A 73 0.33 -10.41 -6.02
N ARG A 74 -0.36 -10.89 -7.07
CA ARG A 74 -0.63 -10.10 -8.30
C ARG A 74 -1.58 -8.93 -8.08
N ARG A 75 -2.39 -8.96 -7.02
CA ARG A 75 -3.33 -7.88 -6.65
C ARG A 75 -2.76 -6.90 -5.65
N GLN A 76 -1.59 -7.19 -5.07
CA GLN A 76 -0.94 -6.28 -4.14
C GLN A 76 -0.68 -4.94 -4.82
N LEU A 77 -1.13 -3.87 -4.16
CA LEU A 77 -0.96 -2.50 -4.61
C LEU A 77 0.19 -1.86 -3.86
N LEU A 78 0.83 -0.88 -4.51
CA LEU A 78 1.69 0.07 -3.82
C LEU A 78 0.90 0.78 -2.69
N PRO A 79 1.56 1.30 -1.64
CA PRO A 79 0.89 2.04 -0.56
C PRO A 79 -0.09 3.12 -1.03
N SER A 80 0.15 3.76 -2.18
CA SER A 80 -0.76 4.74 -2.78
C SER A 80 -2.06 4.16 -3.33
N GLY A 81 -2.15 2.85 -3.53
CA GLY A 81 -3.29 2.16 -4.15
C GLY A 81 -3.43 2.37 -5.66
N ARG A 82 -2.48 3.07 -6.30
CA ARG A 82 -2.61 3.50 -7.71
C ARG A 82 -2.09 2.49 -8.73
N ALA A 83 -1.14 1.64 -8.34
CA ALA A 83 -0.53 0.66 -9.21
C ALA A 83 -0.28 -0.64 -8.45
N LYS A 84 -0.21 -1.75 -9.18
CA LYS A 84 0.17 -3.05 -8.62
C LYS A 84 1.68 -3.12 -8.44
N THR A 85 2.11 -3.60 -7.28
CA THR A 85 3.52 -3.66 -6.89
C THR A 85 4.36 -4.44 -7.91
N PHE A 86 3.91 -5.64 -8.28
CA PHE A 86 4.67 -6.49 -9.21
C PHE A 86 4.78 -5.87 -10.61
N GLU A 87 3.68 -5.32 -11.16
CA GLU A 87 3.71 -4.66 -12.47
C GLU A 87 4.65 -3.44 -12.47
N ASN A 88 4.67 -2.67 -11.37
CA ASN A 88 5.59 -1.55 -11.17
C ASN A 88 7.05 -2.01 -11.16
N ARG A 89 7.38 -3.05 -10.39
CA ARG A 89 8.74 -3.59 -10.31
C ARG A 89 9.24 -4.16 -11.64
N VAL A 90 8.38 -4.83 -12.42
CA VAL A 90 8.70 -5.26 -13.79
C VAL A 90 8.96 -4.06 -14.70
N ALA A 91 8.17 -2.99 -14.59
CA ALA A 91 8.37 -1.77 -15.37
C ALA A 91 9.72 -1.09 -15.05
N TRP A 92 10.15 -1.09 -13.80
CA TRP A 92 11.46 -0.59 -13.38
C TRP A 92 12.62 -1.46 -13.83
N ALA A 93 12.50 -2.79 -13.68
CA ALA A 93 13.45 -3.75 -14.23
C ALA A 93 13.66 -3.48 -15.73
N LYS A 94 12.57 -3.33 -16.49
CA LYS A 94 12.62 -2.97 -17.91
C LYS A 94 13.31 -1.62 -18.12
N THR A 95 12.93 -0.59 -17.38
CA THR A 95 13.49 0.76 -17.53
C THR A 95 15.00 0.74 -17.37
N TYR A 96 15.52 0.12 -16.31
CA TYR A 96 16.96 0.05 -16.05
C TYR A 96 17.71 -0.77 -17.09
N VAL A 97 17.16 -1.91 -17.51
CA VAL A 97 17.75 -2.73 -18.59
C VAL A 97 17.76 -1.98 -19.93
N VAL A 98 16.72 -1.19 -20.24
CA VAL A 98 16.70 -0.32 -21.43
C VAL A 98 17.71 0.82 -21.31
N LYS A 99 17.84 1.46 -20.14
CA LYS A 99 18.83 2.53 -19.92
C LYS A 99 20.27 2.01 -20.00
N ALA A 100 20.51 0.76 -19.62
CA ALA A 100 21.79 0.08 -19.84
C ALA A 100 22.06 -0.29 -21.31
N GLY A 101 21.09 -0.08 -22.21
CA GLY A 101 21.23 -0.39 -23.64
C GLY A 101 21.13 -1.88 -23.95
N LEU A 102 20.61 -2.70 -23.03
CA LEU A 102 20.51 -4.15 -23.19
C LEU A 102 19.20 -4.55 -23.89
N LEU A 103 18.12 -3.79 -23.65
CA LEU A 103 16.87 -3.84 -24.39
C LEU A 103 16.66 -2.52 -25.13
N MET A 104 15.91 -2.56 -26.23
CA MET A 104 15.33 -1.37 -26.86
C MET A 104 13.80 -1.45 -26.86
N SER A 105 13.13 -0.30 -26.87
CA SER A 105 11.67 -0.22 -26.94
C SER A 105 11.27 0.47 -28.26
N PRO A 106 10.97 -0.29 -29.33
CA PRO A 106 10.72 0.29 -30.65
C PRO A 106 9.39 1.07 -30.71
N ARG A 107 8.42 0.68 -29.87
CA ARG A 107 7.10 1.33 -29.74
C ARG A 107 6.54 1.09 -28.34
N ARG A 108 5.48 1.81 -28.00
CA ARG A 108 4.80 1.71 -26.70
C ARG A 108 4.51 0.26 -26.33
N ALA A 109 4.85 -0.08 -25.08
CA ALA A 109 4.63 -1.39 -24.48
C ALA A 109 5.30 -2.59 -25.19
N VAL A 110 6.25 -2.35 -26.10
CA VAL A 110 7.01 -3.41 -26.78
C VAL A 110 8.51 -3.25 -26.50
N SER A 111 9.22 -4.37 -26.38
CA SER A 111 10.68 -4.40 -26.28
C SER A 111 11.29 -5.56 -27.03
N VAL A 112 12.54 -5.39 -27.43
CA VAL A 112 13.37 -6.41 -28.08
C VAL A 112 14.80 -6.33 -27.55
N ILE A 113 15.49 -7.47 -27.48
CA ILE A 113 16.87 -7.53 -27.01
C ILE A 113 17.84 -6.91 -28.02
N THR A 114 18.88 -6.27 -27.51
CA THR A 114 19.96 -5.71 -28.33
C THR A 114 21.12 -6.72 -28.46
N PRO A 115 22.06 -6.52 -29.40
CA PRO A 115 23.28 -7.32 -29.45
C PRO A 115 24.10 -7.27 -28.14
N ALA A 116 24.05 -6.15 -27.41
CA ALA A 116 24.71 -6.04 -26.11
C ALA A 116 24.00 -6.87 -25.03
N GLY A 117 22.67 -6.90 -25.05
CA GLY A 117 21.86 -7.75 -24.17
C GLY A 117 22.14 -9.24 -24.36
N LEU A 118 22.22 -9.69 -25.62
CA LEU A 118 22.56 -11.08 -25.94
C LEU A 118 23.95 -11.47 -25.43
N ARG A 119 24.97 -10.63 -25.71
CA ARG A 119 26.33 -10.87 -25.20
C ARG A 119 26.39 -10.94 -23.68
N LEU A 120 25.64 -10.08 -22.97
CA LEU A 120 25.60 -10.14 -21.51
C LEU A 120 25.03 -11.47 -21.00
N LEU A 121 24.00 -12.03 -21.64
CA LEU A 121 23.46 -13.34 -21.26
C LEU A 121 24.45 -14.50 -21.50
N GLU A 122 25.30 -14.38 -22.52
CA GLU A 122 26.36 -15.36 -22.82
C GLU A 122 27.53 -15.25 -21.82
N ASP A 123 27.96 -14.02 -21.53
CA ASP A 123 29.17 -13.75 -20.73
C ASP A 123 28.92 -13.79 -19.21
N HIS A 124 27.67 -13.61 -18.75
CA HIS A 124 27.33 -13.51 -17.33
C HIS A 124 26.17 -14.43 -16.94
N SER A 125 26.49 -15.51 -16.24
CA SER A 125 25.53 -16.52 -15.78
C SER A 125 24.94 -16.25 -14.38
N GLY A 126 25.28 -15.13 -13.75
CA GLY A 126 24.78 -14.73 -12.43
C GLY A 126 23.54 -13.82 -12.50
N PRO A 127 23.02 -13.32 -11.37
CA PRO A 127 21.98 -12.29 -11.36
C PRO A 127 22.43 -11.02 -12.09
N ILE A 128 21.52 -10.37 -12.81
CA ILE A 128 21.74 -9.03 -13.36
C ILE A 128 21.16 -8.05 -12.34
N ASN A 129 22.00 -7.17 -11.81
CA ASN A 129 21.64 -6.21 -10.78
C ASN A 129 22.28 -4.85 -11.07
N LEU A 130 22.09 -3.85 -10.21
CA LEU A 130 22.64 -2.52 -10.41
C LEU A 130 24.18 -2.50 -10.56
N ARG A 131 24.90 -3.38 -9.86
CA ARG A 131 26.38 -3.52 -10.02
C ARG A 131 26.75 -3.98 -11.42
N VAL A 132 25.99 -4.91 -12.01
CA VAL A 132 26.21 -5.36 -13.39
C VAL A 132 25.87 -4.24 -14.37
N LEU A 133 24.72 -3.57 -14.20
CA LEU A 133 24.30 -2.48 -15.08
C LEU A 133 25.26 -1.29 -15.04
N SER A 134 25.91 -1.03 -13.90
CA SER A 134 26.92 0.04 -13.74
C SER A 134 28.17 -0.10 -14.63
N LYS A 135 28.34 -1.24 -15.32
CA LYS A 135 29.41 -1.46 -16.30
C LYS A 135 29.06 -0.97 -17.70
N PHE A 136 27.81 -0.54 -17.93
CA PHE A 136 27.34 -0.09 -19.24
C PHE A 136 27.27 1.44 -19.28
N ASP A 137 27.93 2.04 -20.27
CA ASP A 137 28.02 3.51 -20.44
C ASP A 137 26.64 4.19 -20.44
N GLY A 138 25.64 3.55 -21.06
CA GLY A 138 24.26 4.05 -21.08
C GLY A 138 23.64 4.16 -19.68
N PHE A 139 23.94 3.21 -18.79
CA PHE A 139 23.44 3.20 -17.43
C PHE A 139 24.19 4.19 -16.53
N VAL A 140 25.51 4.28 -16.69
CA VAL A 140 26.34 5.28 -15.99
C VAL A 140 25.87 6.69 -16.35
N ALA A 141 25.69 6.98 -17.64
CA ALA A 141 25.18 8.28 -18.09
C ALA A 141 23.77 8.60 -17.58
N PHE A 142 22.93 7.59 -17.35
CA PHE A 142 21.62 7.76 -16.72
C PHE A 142 21.77 8.11 -15.24
N ARG A 143 22.59 7.37 -14.48
CA ARG A 143 22.82 7.59 -13.05
C ARG A 143 23.49 8.93 -12.75
N ASP A 144 24.49 9.31 -13.54
CA ASP A 144 25.24 10.56 -13.35
C ASP A 144 24.38 11.80 -13.66
N ARG A 145 23.32 11.66 -14.45
CA ARG A 145 22.32 12.73 -14.67
C ARG A 145 21.32 12.86 -13.52
N THR A 146 21.11 11.78 -12.76
CA THR A 146 20.17 11.75 -11.63
C THR A 146 20.83 11.98 -10.27
N GLY A 147 22.16 11.83 -10.16
CA GLY A 147 22.89 11.84 -8.88
C GLY A 147 23.92 12.96 -8.69
N LYS A 148 23.93 14.02 -9.52
CA LYS A 148 24.97 15.05 -9.47
C LYS A 148 24.67 16.22 -8.52
N GLU A 149 24.32 15.91 -7.27
CA GLU A 149 24.54 16.79 -6.12
C GLU A 149 24.98 15.92 -4.94
N GLU A 150 26.25 15.53 -4.95
CA GLU A 150 27.15 15.27 -3.80
C GLU A 150 28.23 14.26 -4.20
N GLU A 151 29.30 14.76 -4.82
CA GLU A 151 30.60 14.08 -4.75
C GLU A 151 31.45 14.79 -3.71
N SER A 152 31.67 14.14 -2.58
CA SER A 152 33.00 14.14 -1.97
C SER A 152 33.28 12.79 -1.32
N GLN A 153 34.07 12.00 -2.04
CA GLN A 153 35.08 11.07 -1.51
C GLN A 153 34.61 10.12 -0.41
N THR A 154 34.17 8.93 -0.82
CA THR A 154 34.71 7.65 -0.32
C THR A 154 34.40 6.60 -1.38
N GLU A 155 35.39 5.78 -1.75
CA GLU A 155 35.17 4.51 -2.43
C GLU A 155 34.33 3.62 -1.50
N SER A 156 33.03 3.83 -1.50
CA SER A 156 32.09 3.02 -0.74
C SER A 156 31.58 1.92 -1.65
N GLU A 157 31.78 0.67 -1.22
CA GLU A 157 31.16 -0.52 -1.77
C GLU A 157 29.72 -0.20 -2.19
N VAL A 158 29.39 -0.46 -3.46
CA VAL A 158 28.04 -0.25 -4.00
C VAL A 158 27.07 -1.01 -3.10
N GLU A 159 26.34 -0.31 -2.23
CA GLU A 159 25.24 -0.87 -1.43
C GLU A 159 24.24 -1.45 -2.43
N THR A 160 24.20 -2.78 -2.53
CA THR A 160 23.36 -3.53 -3.48
C THR A 160 21.97 -3.83 -2.98
N ASP A 161 21.62 -3.32 -1.82
CA ASP A 161 20.41 -3.70 -1.08
C ASP A 161 19.20 -2.81 -1.40
N ASP A 162 19.27 -2.02 -2.48
CA ASP A 162 18.13 -1.22 -2.92
C ASP A 162 17.09 -2.10 -3.62
N GLU A 163 16.24 -2.73 -2.81
CA GLU A 163 15.12 -3.57 -3.23
C GLU A 163 13.89 -2.74 -3.66
N GLU A 164 13.85 -1.46 -3.31
CA GLU A 164 12.73 -0.57 -3.56
C GLU A 164 12.90 0.20 -4.87
N THR A 165 11.82 0.31 -5.63
CA THR A 165 11.77 1.25 -6.76
C THR A 165 11.69 2.69 -6.24
N PRO A 166 12.12 3.70 -7.02
CA PRO A 166 12.02 5.10 -6.59
C PRO A 166 10.61 5.54 -6.13
N GLU A 167 9.54 5.05 -6.78
CA GLU A 167 8.18 5.30 -6.30
C GLU A 167 7.87 4.60 -4.98
N GLU A 168 8.33 3.36 -4.76
CA GLU A 168 8.17 2.69 -3.46
C GLU A 168 8.88 3.49 -2.35
N THR A 169 10.12 3.92 -2.58
CA THR A 169 10.87 4.76 -1.63
C THR A 169 10.13 6.05 -1.32
N PHE A 170 9.63 6.75 -2.35
CA PHE A 170 8.86 7.97 -2.19
C PHE A 170 7.56 7.74 -1.41
N GLU A 171 6.81 6.69 -1.74
CA GLU A 171 5.54 6.36 -1.07
C GLU A 171 5.73 5.93 0.38
N ASN A 172 6.80 5.19 0.67
CA ASN A 172 7.19 4.82 2.02
C ASN A 172 7.57 6.05 2.84
N ALA A 173 8.37 6.96 2.27
CA ALA A 173 8.72 8.23 2.90
C ALA A 173 7.46 9.06 3.18
N TYR A 174 6.56 9.19 2.22
CA TYR A 174 5.30 9.90 2.40
C TYR A 174 4.43 9.28 3.49
N SER A 175 4.32 7.94 3.52
CA SER A 175 3.53 7.23 4.53
C SER A 175 4.08 7.45 5.94
N ARG A 176 5.42 7.48 6.10
CA ARG A 176 6.07 7.80 7.38
C ARG A 176 5.77 9.23 7.83
N ILE A 177 5.87 10.21 6.92
CA ILE A 177 5.53 11.61 7.19
C ILE A 177 4.06 11.70 7.61
N ARG A 178 3.15 11.09 6.85
CA ARG A 178 1.72 11.07 7.14
C ARG A 178 1.43 10.48 8.52
N SER A 179 1.96 9.30 8.85
CA SER A 179 1.76 8.69 10.16
C SER A 179 2.30 9.55 11.31
N SER A 180 3.42 10.26 11.10
CA SER A 180 3.93 11.22 12.09
C SER A 180 2.94 12.37 12.32
N VAL A 181 2.36 12.92 11.25
CA VAL A 181 1.35 13.99 11.35
C VAL A 181 0.08 13.47 12.04
N GLU A 182 -0.41 12.29 11.67
CA GLU A 182 -1.61 11.68 12.30
C GLU A 182 -1.42 11.48 13.81
N GLN A 183 -0.23 11.03 14.25
CA GLN A 183 0.10 10.94 15.67
C GLN A 183 0.17 12.32 16.35
N GLU A 184 0.70 13.33 15.67
CA GLU A 184 0.74 14.69 16.18
C GLU A 184 -0.67 15.28 16.37
N ILE A 185 -1.59 15.03 15.43
CA ILE A 185 -3.00 15.45 15.51
C ILE A 185 -3.61 14.97 16.83
N ILE A 186 -3.50 13.68 17.15
CA ILE A 186 -4.08 13.13 18.40
C ILE A 186 -3.43 13.73 19.63
N ARG A 187 -2.09 13.91 19.64
CA ARG A 187 -1.40 14.58 20.75
C ARG A 187 -1.90 16.02 20.94
N LYS A 188 -2.13 16.76 19.85
CA LYS A 188 -2.66 18.13 19.92
C LYS A 188 -4.09 18.15 20.45
N ILE A 189 -4.95 17.21 20.06
CA ILE A 189 -6.30 17.09 20.61
C ILE A 189 -6.26 16.80 22.11
N LEU A 190 -5.44 15.83 22.54
CA LEU A 190 -5.25 15.48 23.95
C LEU A 190 -4.55 16.57 24.76
N GLY A 191 -3.84 17.51 24.13
CA GLY A 191 -3.24 18.67 24.81
C GLY A 191 -4.19 19.85 25.01
N ASN A 192 -5.35 19.85 24.35
CA ASN A 192 -6.32 20.95 24.40
C ASN A 192 -7.45 20.69 25.42
N PRO A 193 -8.29 21.70 25.73
CA PRO A 193 -9.48 21.55 26.59
C PRO A 193 -10.49 20.50 26.08
N PRO A 194 -11.33 19.89 26.95
CA PRO A 194 -12.26 18.81 26.56
C PRO A 194 -13.23 19.17 25.42
N ASP A 195 -13.76 20.39 25.44
CA ASP A 195 -14.64 20.98 24.43
C ASP A 195 -13.97 21.16 23.05
N PHE A 196 -12.64 21.08 22.99
CA PHE A 196 -11.91 21.11 21.72
C PHE A 196 -12.18 19.88 20.86
N LEU A 197 -12.28 18.68 21.46
CA LEU A 197 -12.57 17.45 20.71
C LEU A 197 -13.94 17.55 20.02
N GLU A 198 -14.94 18.08 20.72
CA GLU A 198 -16.28 18.30 20.18
C GLU A 198 -16.23 19.21 18.95
N ARG A 199 -15.53 20.36 19.05
CA ARG A 199 -15.35 21.29 17.92
C ARG A 199 -14.68 20.62 16.72
N VAL A 200 -13.61 19.86 16.95
CA VAL A 200 -12.87 19.14 15.90
C VAL A 200 -13.79 18.14 15.19
N ILE A 201 -14.62 17.42 15.94
CA ILE A 201 -15.58 16.46 15.38
C ILE A 201 -16.61 17.17 14.53
N VAL A 202 -17.17 18.30 14.97
CA VAL A 202 -18.10 19.11 14.15
C VAL A 202 -17.44 19.52 12.84
N ASP A 203 -16.26 20.15 12.92
CA ASP A 203 -15.57 20.63 11.73
C ASP A 203 -15.25 19.47 10.77
N LEU A 204 -14.85 18.30 11.29
CA LEU A 204 -14.62 17.10 10.49
C LEU A 204 -15.88 16.61 9.79
N ILE A 205 -16.97 16.43 10.52
CA ILE A 205 -18.21 15.88 9.97
C ILE A 205 -18.80 16.82 8.91
N VAL A 206 -18.73 18.14 9.12
CA VAL A 206 -19.13 19.15 8.12
C VAL A 206 -18.22 19.09 6.89
N ARG A 207 -16.89 18.93 7.08
CA ARG A 207 -15.93 18.84 5.98
C ARG A 207 -16.08 17.55 5.16
N MET A 208 -16.62 16.49 5.78
CA MET A 208 -17.03 15.26 5.12
C MET A 208 -18.36 15.39 4.36
N GLY A 209 -19.11 16.49 4.57
CA GLY A 209 -20.35 16.79 3.84
C GLY A 209 -21.65 16.48 4.59
N TYR A 210 -21.59 16.13 5.87
CA TYR A 210 -22.77 15.89 6.70
C TYR A 210 -23.24 17.17 7.42
N GLY A 211 -24.49 17.21 7.87
CA GLY A 211 -25.01 18.29 8.72
C GLY A 211 -25.41 19.58 8.01
N GLY A 212 -25.34 19.65 6.68
CA GLY A 212 -25.75 20.82 5.91
C GLY A 212 -24.84 22.03 6.13
N ASN A 213 -25.42 23.18 6.52
CA ASN A 213 -24.65 24.41 6.73
C ASN A 213 -23.98 24.43 8.11
N ARG A 214 -22.83 25.09 8.22
CA ARG A 214 -22.01 25.14 9.46
C ARG A 214 -22.75 25.63 10.71
N LYS A 215 -23.83 26.42 10.54
CA LYS A 215 -24.70 26.85 11.64
C LYS A 215 -25.56 25.71 12.20
N ASP A 216 -26.13 24.88 11.33
CA ASP A 216 -26.99 23.76 11.72
C ASP A 216 -26.20 22.63 12.40
N ALA A 217 -24.97 22.38 11.94
CA ALA A 217 -24.07 21.39 12.52
C ALA A 217 -23.40 21.84 13.84
N GLY A 218 -23.25 23.15 14.05
CA GLY A 218 -22.70 23.71 15.29
C GLY A 218 -23.72 23.76 16.44
N GLU A 219 -25.00 24.00 16.14
CA GLU A 219 -26.09 23.98 17.14
C GLU A 219 -26.46 22.56 17.61
N ALA A 220 -26.02 21.55 16.86
CA ALA A 220 -26.25 20.13 17.10
C ALA A 220 -25.46 19.54 18.28
N ILE A 221 -24.32 20.12 18.64
CA ILE A 221 -23.41 19.64 19.68
C ILE A 221 -23.43 20.67 20.81
N GLY A 222 -23.97 20.30 21.97
CA GLY A 222 -24.11 21.23 23.11
C GLY A 222 -25.52 21.31 23.72
N ARG A 223 -26.52 20.61 23.18
CA ARG A 223 -27.75 20.28 23.92
C ARG A 223 -27.48 19.11 24.86
N SER A 224 -26.58 19.30 25.82
CA SER A 224 -26.37 18.33 26.90
C SER A 224 -27.66 18.21 27.73
N GLY A 225 -28.21 17.01 27.72
CA GLY A 225 -29.28 16.58 28.61
C GLY A 225 -29.17 15.08 28.78
N ASP A 226 -28.26 14.67 29.65
CA ASP A 226 -28.15 13.37 30.33
C ASP A 226 -28.73 12.15 29.59
N GLU A 227 -27.88 11.42 28.86
CA GLU A 227 -28.06 9.98 28.56
C GLU A 227 -26.84 9.33 27.83
N GLY A 228 -25.75 10.07 27.63
CA GLY A 228 -24.59 9.58 26.86
C GLY A 228 -24.75 9.79 25.36
N ILE A 229 -25.20 10.99 24.97
CA ILE A 229 -25.23 11.52 23.60
C ILE A 229 -24.68 12.95 23.68
N ASP A 230 -23.66 13.25 22.89
CA ASP A 230 -22.99 14.57 22.90
C ASP A 230 -23.46 15.46 21.73
N GLY A 231 -23.99 14.87 20.65
CA GLY A 231 -24.37 15.62 19.45
C GLY A 231 -25.37 14.93 18.54
N ILE A 232 -26.06 15.71 17.69
CA ILE A 232 -27.09 15.22 16.76
C ILE A 232 -26.92 15.84 15.37
N ILE A 233 -26.43 15.10 14.38
CA ILE A 233 -26.14 15.62 13.04
C ILE A 233 -27.13 15.07 12.00
N LYS A 234 -27.55 15.89 11.06
CA LYS A 234 -28.38 15.46 9.92
C LYS A 234 -27.52 14.72 8.89
N GLU A 235 -27.99 13.57 8.43
CA GLU A 235 -27.30 12.81 7.38
C GLU A 235 -27.37 13.51 6.02
N ASP A 236 -28.48 14.19 5.79
CA ASP A 236 -28.80 14.85 4.53
C ASP A 236 -29.29 16.29 4.76
N PRO A 237 -29.24 17.18 3.74
CA PRO A 237 -29.69 18.56 3.87
C PRO A 237 -31.18 18.72 4.22
N LEU A 238 -32.02 17.75 3.86
CA LEU A 238 -33.46 17.77 4.19
C LEU A 238 -33.71 17.31 5.64
N GLY A 239 -32.74 16.63 6.26
CA GLY A 239 -32.80 16.16 7.63
C GLY A 239 -33.78 15.02 7.83
N LEU A 240 -33.93 14.16 6.82
CA LEU A 240 -34.81 12.99 6.90
C LEU A 240 -34.24 11.94 7.84
N ASP A 241 -32.91 11.81 7.85
CA ASP A 241 -32.18 10.96 8.76
C ASP A 241 -31.25 11.77 9.68
N VAL A 242 -31.13 11.27 10.92
CA VAL A 242 -30.36 11.88 11.98
C VAL A 242 -29.36 10.87 12.54
N ILE A 243 -28.12 11.32 12.70
CA ILE A 243 -26.99 10.57 13.21
C ILE A 243 -26.60 11.16 14.57
N TYR A 244 -26.62 10.30 15.58
CA TYR A 244 -26.25 10.69 16.93
C TYR A 244 -24.77 10.48 17.16
N LEU A 245 -24.14 11.40 17.88
CA LEU A 245 -22.71 11.37 18.17
C LEU A 245 -22.45 11.18 19.65
N GLN A 246 -21.43 10.38 19.94
CA GLN A 246 -20.76 10.36 21.23
C GLN A 246 -19.26 10.57 21.01
N ALA A 247 -18.67 11.53 21.71
CA ALA A 247 -17.25 11.85 21.69
C ALA A 247 -16.65 11.59 23.08
N LYS A 248 -15.75 10.62 23.16
CA LYS A 248 -15.08 10.27 24.41
C LYS A 248 -13.58 10.50 24.33
N ARG A 249 -13.13 11.61 24.94
CA ARG A 249 -11.71 11.84 25.19
C ARG A 249 -11.23 10.90 26.29
N TYR A 250 -10.37 9.97 25.93
CA TYR A 250 -9.91 8.91 26.83
C TYR A 250 -8.53 8.41 26.38
N GLU A 251 -7.72 7.94 27.32
CA GLU A 251 -6.39 7.40 27.05
C GLU A 251 -6.32 5.87 27.17
N GLY A 252 -7.33 5.24 27.81
CA GLY A 252 -7.44 3.78 27.91
C GLY A 252 -8.29 3.17 26.79
N THR A 253 -8.42 1.85 26.75
CA THR A 253 -9.26 1.17 25.75
C THR A 253 -10.75 1.33 26.07
N ILE A 254 -11.56 1.70 25.07
CA ILE A 254 -13.03 1.71 25.19
C ILE A 254 -13.56 0.29 25.08
N GLY A 255 -14.30 -0.14 26.11
CA GLY A 255 -14.85 -1.48 26.20
C GLY A 255 -16.30 -1.58 25.75
N ARG A 256 -16.80 -2.82 25.70
CA ARG A 256 -18.21 -3.10 25.41
C ARG A 256 -19.22 -2.32 26.27
N PRO A 257 -19.02 -2.10 27.60
CA PRO A 257 -19.98 -1.38 28.41
C PRO A 257 -20.29 0.04 27.92
N ASP A 258 -19.29 0.75 27.38
CA ASP A 258 -19.47 2.09 26.83
C ASP A 258 -20.35 2.07 25.57
N ILE A 259 -20.07 1.13 24.66
CA ILE A 259 -20.86 0.97 23.43
C ILE A 259 -22.28 0.51 23.74
N GLN A 260 -22.45 -0.36 24.74
CA GLN A 260 -23.77 -0.80 25.19
C GLN A 260 -24.58 0.34 25.81
N ARG A 261 -23.94 1.22 26.59
CA ARG A 261 -24.59 2.41 27.13
C ARG A 261 -25.05 3.33 26.00
N PHE A 262 -24.18 3.59 25.02
CA PHE A 262 -24.53 4.41 23.85
C PHE A 262 -25.67 3.79 23.04
N ALA A 263 -25.64 2.47 22.79
CA ALA A 263 -26.73 1.77 22.11
C ALA A 263 -28.06 1.89 22.87
N GLY A 264 -28.04 1.84 24.20
CA GLY A 264 -29.21 2.07 25.05
C GLY A 264 -29.76 3.50 24.91
N ALA A 265 -28.88 4.50 24.87
CA ALA A 265 -29.26 5.89 24.65
C ALA A 265 -29.92 6.09 23.27
N LEU A 266 -29.36 5.47 22.21
CA LEU A 266 -29.96 5.50 20.87
C LEU A 266 -31.36 4.89 20.87
N GLN A 267 -31.56 3.76 21.55
CA GLN A 267 -32.86 3.12 21.67
C GLN A 267 -33.87 4.01 22.40
N GLY A 268 -33.46 4.68 23.48
CA GLY A 268 -34.28 5.66 24.20
C GLY A 268 -34.79 6.78 23.29
N GLN A 269 -33.92 7.26 22.40
CA GLN A 269 -34.24 8.29 21.40
C GLN A 269 -34.92 7.76 20.13
N ARG A 270 -35.23 6.45 20.08
CA ARG A 270 -35.77 5.75 18.89
C ARG A 270 -34.89 5.92 17.63
N ALA A 271 -33.59 6.12 17.84
CA ALA A 271 -32.60 6.31 16.79
C ALA A 271 -32.00 4.99 16.32
N LYS A 272 -31.65 4.94 15.02
CA LYS A 272 -31.05 3.75 14.40
C LYS A 272 -29.59 3.92 14.02
N LYS A 273 -29.08 5.15 13.94
CA LYS A 273 -27.73 5.46 13.45
C LYS A 273 -26.97 6.27 14.49
N GLY A 274 -25.73 5.87 14.75
CA GLY A 274 -24.85 6.62 15.64
C GLY A 274 -23.37 6.47 15.29
N ILE A 275 -22.57 7.43 15.73
CA ILE A 275 -21.11 7.39 15.62
C ILE A 275 -20.54 7.56 17.02
N PHE A 276 -19.71 6.61 17.43
CA PHE A 276 -18.94 6.69 18.66
C PHE A 276 -17.48 7.02 18.31
N ILE A 277 -17.01 8.16 18.78
CA ILE A 277 -15.69 8.71 18.47
C ILE A 277 -14.87 8.74 19.74
N THR A 278 -13.62 8.32 19.67
CA THR A 278 -12.69 8.40 20.79
C THR A 278 -11.28 8.74 20.33
N THR A 279 -10.50 9.34 21.21
CA THR A 279 -9.06 9.57 21.02
C THR A 279 -8.22 8.32 21.24
N SER A 280 -8.82 7.21 21.69
CA SER A 280 -8.16 5.95 22.00
C SER A 280 -8.60 4.82 21.07
N SER A 281 -8.37 3.56 21.47
CA SER A 281 -8.73 2.34 20.76
C SER A 281 -9.97 1.68 21.35
N PHE A 282 -10.67 0.89 20.54
CA PHE A 282 -11.75 0.01 21.00
C PHE A 282 -11.26 -1.41 21.25
N SER A 283 -11.80 -2.07 22.28
CA SER A 283 -11.57 -3.49 22.51
C SER A 283 -12.23 -4.33 21.40
N ARG A 284 -11.76 -5.57 21.22
CA ARG A 284 -12.36 -6.49 20.24
C ARG A 284 -13.83 -6.75 20.55
N GLU A 285 -14.17 -6.91 21.82
CA GLU A 285 -15.54 -7.13 22.29
C GLU A 285 -16.45 -5.93 22.02
N ALA A 286 -15.91 -4.71 22.08
CA ALA A 286 -16.65 -3.50 21.73
C ALA A 286 -16.98 -3.46 20.23
N LYS A 287 -16.00 -3.78 19.38
CA LYS A 287 -16.18 -3.87 17.91
C LYS A 287 -17.16 -4.97 17.53
N ASP A 288 -17.00 -6.17 18.11
CA ASP A 288 -17.87 -7.32 17.87
C ASP A 288 -19.31 -7.05 18.32
N PHE A 289 -19.51 -6.31 19.43
CA PHE A 289 -20.83 -5.92 19.88
C PHE A 289 -21.50 -4.92 18.92
N ALA A 290 -20.79 -3.86 18.50
CA ALA A 290 -21.30 -2.87 17.57
C ALA A 290 -21.72 -3.49 16.22
N ALA A 291 -21.04 -4.55 15.77
CA ALA A 291 -21.36 -5.24 14.52
C ALA A 291 -22.60 -6.17 14.60
N ARG A 292 -23.08 -6.52 15.80
CA ARG A 292 -24.17 -7.50 16.00
C ARG A 292 -25.52 -6.89 16.36
N ILE A 293 -25.53 -5.65 16.82
CA ILE A 293 -26.75 -4.94 17.22
C ILE A 293 -27.54 -4.46 15.99
N ASP A 294 -28.85 -4.27 16.16
CA ASP A 294 -29.73 -3.77 15.10
C ASP A 294 -29.45 -2.30 14.74
N SER A 295 -29.07 -1.49 15.75
CA SER A 295 -28.64 -0.10 15.53
C SER A 295 -27.28 -0.06 14.81
N LYS A 296 -27.16 0.76 13.77
CA LYS A 296 -25.91 0.96 13.03
C LYS A 296 -25.01 1.94 13.78
N ILE A 297 -24.05 1.41 14.54
CA ILE A 297 -23.05 2.21 15.25
C ILE A 297 -21.71 2.13 14.53
N ILE A 298 -21.20 3.28 14.07
CA ILE A 298 -19.86 3.40 13.52
C ILE A 298 -18.88 3.78 14.64
N LEU A 299 -17.77 3.05 14.74
CA LEU A 299 -16.73 3.29 15.74
C LEU A 299 -15.54 4.00 15.06
N ILE A 300 -15.17 5.17 15.56
CA ILE A 300 -14.01 5.94 15.09
C ILE A 300 -13.01 6.05 16.23
N ASP A 301 -11.90 5.31 16.11
CA ASP A 301 -10.79 5.35 17.08
C ASP A 301 -9.83 6.51 16.78
N GLY A 302 -8.85 6.73 17.66
CA GLY A 302 -7.88 7.81 17.52
C GLY A 302 -7.12 7.76 16.19
N SER A 303 -6.70 6.57 15.74
CA SER A 303 -6.03 6.43 14.45
C SER A 303 -6.95 6.81 13.28
N MET A 304 -8.19 6.34 13.29
CA MET A 304 -9.14 6.65 12.23
C MET A 304 -9.55 8.13 12.26
N LEU A 305 -9.71 8.73 13.44
CA LEU A 305 -9.99 10.15 13.60
C LEU A 305 -8.88 11.01 12.99
N ALA A 306 -7.62 10.72 13.33
CA ALA A 306 -6.48 11.45 12.77
C ALA A 306 -6.37 11.29 11.24
N ARG A 307 -6.61 10.08 10.75
CA ARG A 307 -6.64 9.78 9.32
C ARG A 307 -7.70 10.61 8.59
N LEU A 308 -8.91 10.64 9.13
CA LEU A 308 -10.02 11.43 8.58
C LEU A 308 -9.70 12.94 8.63
N MET A 309 -9.13 13.43 9.72
CA MET A 309 -8.70 14.82 9.83
C MET A 309 -7.65 15.18 8.78
N PHE A 310 -6.66 14.30 8.57
CA PHE A 310 -5.64 14.48 7.53
C PHE A 310 -6.29 14.51 6.13
N ASP A 311 -7.09 13.49 5.79
CA ASP A 311 -7.68 13.32 4.47
C ASP A 311 -8.68 14.45 4.11
N HIS A 312 -9.37 15.02 5.11
CA HIS A 312 -10.31 16.12 4.92
C HIS A 312 -9.72 17.52 5.18
N GLY A 313 -8.43 17.60 5.54
CA GLY A 313 -7.74 18.87 5.75
C GLY A 313 -8.20 19.63 7.00
N VAL A 314 -8.53 18.92 8.07
CA VAL A 314 -8.96 19.50 9.36
C VAL A 314 -7.78 19.50 10.33
N GLY A 315 -7.40 20.69 10.82
CA GLY A 315 -6.27 20.82 11.74
C GLY A 315 -4.89 20.59 11.11
N VAL A 316 -4.82 20.50 9.78
CA VAL A 316 -3.58 20.36 9.00
C VAL A 316 -3.52 21.42 7.90
N SER A 317 -2.30 21.69 7.41
CA SER A 317 -2.06 22.62 6.31
C SER A 317 -1.02 22.05 5.36
N VAL A 318 -1.13 22.38 4.07
CA VAL A 318 -0.17 21.95 3.06
C VAL A 318 1.09 22.80 3.19
N SER A 319 2.23 22.17 3.45
CA SER A 319 3.54 22.84 3.49
C SER A 319 4.17 22.92 2.09
N THR A 320 4.19 21.81 1.36
CA THR A 320 4.84 21.67 0.05
C THR A 320 4.03 20.72 -0.85
N VAL A 321 4.03 20.99 -2.16
CA VAL A 321 3.42 20.13 -3.18
C VAL A 321 4.51 19.61 -4.11
N TYR A 322 4.57 18.29 -4.29
CA TYR A 322 5.45 17.61 -5.24
C TYR A 322 4.62 17.00 -6.37
N GLU A 323 4.89 17.38 -7.62
CA GLU A 323 4.22 16.84 -8.81
C GLU A 323 5.13 15.86 -9.55
N VAL A 324 4.68 14.61 -9.69
CA VAL A 324 5.36 13.59 -10.49
C VAL A 324 4.79 13.61 -11.91
N LYS A 325 5.60 14.02 -12.89
CA LYS A 325 5.22 14.08 -14.31
C LYS A 325 5.61 12.80 -15.03
N ARG A 326 4.79 12.36 -15.97
CA ARG A 326 5.08 11.24 -16.87
C ARG A 326 5.08 11.74 -18.31
N VAL A 327 5.86 11.08 -19.15
CA VAL A 327 5.85 11.36 -20.60
C VAL A 327 4.47 11.02 -21.14
N ASP A 328 3.84 12.00 -21.78
CA ASP A 328 2.62 11.80 -22.54
C ASP A 328 3.00 11.16 -23.88
N THR A 329 2.78 9.85 -24.01
CA THR A 329 3.19 9.12 -25.22
C THR A 329 2.37 9.54 -26.44
N ASP A 330 1.09 9.87 -26.23
CA ASP A 330 0.18 10.22 -27.32
C ASP A 330 0.64 11.52 -28.01
N TYR A 331 1.22 12.46 -27.24
CA TYR A 331 1.82 13.68 -27.78
C TYR A 331 2.99 13.44 -28.77
N PHE A 332 3.74 12.34 -28.61
CA PHE A 332 4.94 12.06 -29.43
C PHE A 332 4.69 11.03 -30.54
N GLU A 333 3.53 10.37 -30.58
CA GLU A 333 3.17 9.39 -31.63
C GLU A 333 2.49 10.05 -32.85
N ASP A 334 1.99 11.29 -32.70
CA ASP A 334 1.35 12.08 -33.78
C ASP A 334 2.34 12.95 -34.61
N ALA A 335 3.65 12.69 -34.51
CA ALA A 335 4.71 13.49 -35.16
C ALA A 335 5.20 12.95 -36.51
#